data_AF-A0AA39D058-F1
#
_entry.id   AF-A0AA39D058-F1
#
_cell.length_a   1.000
_cell.length_b   1.000
_cell.length_c   1.000
_cell.angle_alpha   90.00
_cell.angle_beta   90.00
_cell.angle_gamma   90.00
#
_symmetry.space_group_name_H-M   'P 1'
#
loop_
_entity.id
_entity.type
_entity.pdbx_description
1 polymer ?
#
loop_
_entity_poly.entity_id
_entity_poly.type
_entity_poly.pdbx_seq_one_letter_code
_entity_poly.pdbx_strand_id
1 'polypeptide(L)'
;MPKEPSDESTATTLSQRIQRSLRLEDLLSTSPEVTLQRTLSSGTAISTASSFAQRMNLARFPPSGTQVTFRDIGRGSCGSIFEIPGTSYAIKRGSNVSSIWNDFNLTNLAYNSYIKCLFLFRADFPNREIPRSPLARFFNSPESPWWDTNISYFPEGDRTKAAAFYLDRILPVTKEMREAIVQTYFSPDQSTQQQVLGNINNKDCLVRLYFGQNAPASELYDSSDTLRNFPLYLDRAQQLKLDMDRLAEEMALGLAILHWEAQIDTQDVEFVIGTSTTPVLSSYHPDNRRMPPPVSTVDDFSQREIQMWMLDFDKATQVELNEGGIVQKYFVAVTGNDPYFPHPRLDTGLWETFRRAYLRGSQIILKTKRVDKYVLGLPSKLIQRWEEWGDISMEDDEDDPFERNADEEDDDEEDEDEDELSDDTSDDD
;
A
#
# COMPACT_ATOMS: atom_id res chain seq x y z
N MET A 1 48.66 -3.43 9.09
CA MET A 1 48.25 -3.11 7.71
C MET A 1 46.77 -3.45 7.59
N PRO A 2 45.88 -2.45 7.48
CA PRO A 2 44.46 -2.71 7.30
C PRO A 2 44.19 -3.10 5.85
N LYS A 3 43.40 -4.17 5.65
CA LYS A 3 42.84 -4.54 4.34
C LYS A 3 41.78 -3.51 3.95
N GLU A 4 41.90 -2.98 2.74
CA GLU A 4 40.89 -2.14 2.10
C GLU A 4 39.57 -2.92 1.91
N PRO A 5 38.39 -2.28 2.06
CA PRO A 5 37.12 -2.90 1.72
C PRO A 5 36.93 -2.88 0.19
N SER A 6 36.52 -4.02 -0.37
CA SER A 6 36.33 -4.23 -1.81
C SER A 6 35.11 -3.51 -2.37
N ASP A 7 35.31 -2.69 -3.41
CA ASP A 7 34.30 -1.97 -4.21
C ASP A 7 33.34 -2.87 -5.03
N GLU A 8 33.43 -4.20 -4.91
CA GLU A 8 32.66 -5.15 -5.72
C GLU A 8 31.19 -5.33 -5.30
N SER A 9 30.78 -4.82 -4.13
CA SER A 9 29.47 -5.14 -3.53
C SER A 9 28.30 -4.28 -4.01
N THR A 10 28.54 -3.10 -4.58
CA THR A 10 27.48 -2.19 -5.07
C THR A 10 27.21 -2.35 -6.57
N ALA A 11 28.21 -2.71 -7.36
CA ALA A 11 28.06 -3.00 -8.79
C ALA A 11 27.31 -4.31 -9.08
N THR A 12 27.35 -5.26 -8.14
CA THR A 12 26.69 -6.58 -8.25
C THR A 12 25.17 -6.48 -8.17
N THR A 13 24.62 -5.56 -7.37
CA THR A 13 23.15 -5.37 -7.26
C THR A 13 22.55 -4.70 -8.49
N LEU A 14 23.24 -3.74 -9.11
CA LEU A 14 22.77 -3.13 -10.36
C LEU A 14 22.84 -4.12 -11.53
N SER A 15 23.90 -4.93 -11.61
CA SER A 15 24.06 -5.95 -12.68
C SER A 15 23.04 -7.08 -12.58
N GLN A 16 22.70 -7.53 -11.36
CA GLN A 16 21.62 -8.50 -11.12
C GLN A 16 20.24 -7.90 -11.42
N ARG A 17 20.03 -6.61 -11.14
CA ARG A 17 18.79 -5.89 -11.48
C ARG A 17 18.62 -5.68 -12.99
N ILE A 18 19.70 -5.40 -13.72
CA ILE A 18 19.71 -5.31 -15.19
C ILE A 18 19.40 -6.68 -15.82
N GLN A 19 19.84 -7.79 -15.22
CA GLN A 19 19.49 -9.15 -15.68
C GLN A 19 18.00 -9.51 -15.52
N ARG A 20 17.24 -8.79 -14.68
CA ARG A 20 15.79 -9.01 -14.43
C ARG A 20 14.89 -7.95 -15.08
N SER A 21 15.37 -7.25 -16.12
CA SER A 21 14.52 -6.34 -16.89
C SER A 21 13.63 -7.12 -17.85
N LEU A 22 12.30 -6.98 -17.71
CA LEU A 22 11.34 -7.55 -18.66
C LEU A 22 11.08 -6.56 -19.80
N ARG A 23 11.18 -7.05 -21.04
CA ARG A 23 10.70 -6.33 -22.22
C ARG A 23 9.25 -6.70 -22.51
N LEU A 24 8.46 -5.70 -22.89
CA LEU A 24 7.02 -5.88 -23.18
C LEU A 24 6.75 -6.94 -24.25
N GLU A 25 7.61 -7.01 -25.27
CA GLU A 25 7.50 -7.95 -26.38
C GLU A 25 7.58 -9.42 -25.91
N ASP A 26 8.30 -9.68 -24.82
CA ASP A 26 8.46 -11.02 -24.24
C ASP A 26 7.24 -11.46 -23.41
N LEU A 27 6.38 -10.52 -23.00
CA LEU A 27 5.16 -10.78 -22.22
C LEU A 27 3.92 -10.98 -23.10
N LEU A 28 3.90 -10.39 -24.30
CA LEU A 28 2.76 -10.46 -25.23
C LEU A 28 2.55 -11.85 -25.87
N SER A 29 3.49 -12.79 -25.67
CA SER A 29 3.42 -14.16 -26.22
C SER A 29 3.16 -15.24 -25.17
N THR A 30 2.92 -14.87 -23.91
CA THR A 30 2.73 -15.80 -22.79
C THR A 30 1.29 -15.80 -22.26
N SER A 31 0.88 -16.88 -21.59
CA SER A 31 -0.46 -16.96 -20.98
C SER A 31 -0.64 -15.87 -19.90
N PRO A 32 -1.89 -15.47 -19.59
CA PRO A 32 -2.18 -14.47 -18.56
C PRO A 32 -1.54 -14.82 -17.21
N GLU A 33 -1.59 -16.07 -16.79
CA GLU A 33 -1.03 -16.55 -15.53
C GLU A 33 0.50 -16.44 -15.51
N VAL A 34 1.17 -16.73 -16.63
CA VAL A 34 2.63 -16.56 -16.75
C VAL A 34 3.01 -15.08 -16.71
N THR A 35 2.20 -14.21 -17.33
CA THR A 35 2.38 -12.75 -17.25
C THR A 35 2.23 -12.28 -15.81
N LEU A 36 1.19 -12.73 -15.09
CA LEU A 36 0.97 -12.40 -13.68
C LEU A 36 2.10 -12.94 -12.80
N GLN A 37 2.51 -14.19 -12.98
CA GLN A 37 3.60 -14.79 -12.21
C GLN A 37 4.89 -13.97 -12.33
N ARG A 38 5.24 -13.58 -13.56
CA ARG A 38 6.46 -12.78 -13.82
C ARG A 38 6.34 -11.35 -13.29
N THR A 39 5.18 -10.73 -13.44
CA THR A 39 5.00 -9.31 -13.11
C THR A 39 4.61 -9.07 -11.66
N LEU A 40 4.08 -10.04 -10.92
CA LEU A 40 3.85 -9.91 -9.47
C LEU A 40 5.07 -10.29 -8.63
N SER A 41 6.13 -10.81 -9.25
CA SER A 41 7.39 -11.10 -8.57
C SER A 41 8.15 -9.80 -8.22
N SER A 42 8.30 -9.50 -6.92
CA SER A 42 9.03 -8.32 -6.40
C SER A 42 10.45 -8.17 -6.97
N GLY A 43 10.88 -6.93 -7.21
CA GLY A 43 12.21 -6.60 -7.75
C GLY A 43 12.35 -6.74 -9.27
N THR A 44 11.22 -6.88 -9.97
CA THR A 44 11.17 -6.90 -11.43
C THR A 44 11.13 -5.48 -11.97
N ALA A 45 12.08 -5.13 -12.84
CA ALA A 45 12.09 -3.87 -13.55
C ALA A 45 11.37 -4.02 -14.89
N ILE A 46 10.34 -3.20 -15.12
CA ILE A 46 9.55 -3.21 -16.34
C ILE A 46 9.84 -1.94 -17.14
N SER A 47 10.20 -2.15 -18.41
CA SER A 47 10.34 -1.10 -19.41
C SER A 47 9.10 -1.06 -20.30
N THR A 48 8.32 0.02 -20.28
CA THR A 48 7.07 0.16 -21.05
C THR A 48 7.02 1.46 -21.87
N ALA A 49 6.69 1.37 -23.15
CA ALA A 49 6.22 2.50 -23.97
C ALA A 49 4.70 2.69 -23.79
N SER A 50 4.25 2.79 -22.54
CA SER A 50 2.81 2.76 -22.22
C SER A 50 2.15 4.14 -22.36
N SER A 51 0.84 4.14 -22.62
CA SER A 51 0.01 5.36 -22.60
C SER A 51 0.05 6.07 -21.24
N PHE A 52 0.32 5.33 -20.16
CA PHE A 52 0.58 5.90 -18.84
C PHE A 52 1.83 6.79 -18.85
N ALA A 53 2.98 6.28 -19.31
CA ALA A 53 4.22 7.04 -19.35
C ALA A 53 4.09 8.27 -20.27
N GLN A 54 3.42 8.13 -21.41
CA GLN A 54 3.16 9.25 -22.31
C GLN A 54 2.30 10.34 -21.64
N ARG A 55 1.20 9.96 -20.97
CA ARG A 55 0.34 10.91 -20.23
C ARG A 55 1.11 11.64 -19.15
N MET A 56 1.94 10.94 -18.37
CA MET A 56 2.75 11.55 -17.32
C MET A 56 3.80 12.51 -17.91
N ASN A 57 4.47 12.12 -18.99
CA ASN A 57 5.46 13.00 -19.64
C ASN A 57 4.82 14.26 -20.26
N LEU A 58 3.63 14.13 -20.86
CA LEU A 58 2.87 15.27 -21.38
C LEU A 58 2.41 16.21 -20.26
N ALA A 59 1.96 15.65 -19.13
CA ALA A 59 1.54 16.45 -17.98
C ALA A 59 2.71 17.15 -17.27
N ARG A 60 3.92 16.58 -17.33
CA ARG A 60 5.13 17.19 -16.78
C ARG A 60 5.52 18.48 -17.52
N PHE A 61 5.29 18.51 -18.82
CA PHE A 61 5.56 19.67 -19.68
C PHE A 61 4.30 20.03 -20.48
N PRO A 62 3.27 20.58 -19.81
CA PRO A 62 2.00 20.82 -20.46
C PRO A 62 2.14 21.91 -21.54
N PRO A 63 1.39 21.83 -22.65
CA PRO A 63 1.36 22.89 -23.64
C PRO A 63 0.95 24.24 -23.00
N SER A 64 1.53 25.33 -23.48
CA SER A 64 1.25 26.69 -22.98
C SER A 64 -0.25 26.96 -22.86
N GLY A 65 -0.69 27.42 -21.69
CA GLY A 65 -2.09 27.72 -21.40
C GLY A 65 -2.94 26.51 -20.97
N THR A 66 -2.37 25.30 -20.91
CA THR A 66 -3.08 24.12 -20.40
C THR A 66 -2.88 24.00 -18.89
N GLN A 67 -3.95 24.12 -18.11
CA GLN A 67 -3.93 23.82 -16.68
C GLN A 67 -4.13 22.31 -16.47
N VAL A 68 -3.17 21.66 -15.82
CA VAL A 68 -3.25 20.24 -15.49
C VAL A 68 -3.93 20.09 -14.14
N THR A 69 -5.15 19.57 -14.12
CA THR A 69 -5.88 19.30 -12.87
C THR A 69 -5.32 18.07 -12.16
N PHE A 70 -5.42 18.06 -10.84
CA PHE A 70 -5.24 16.85 -10.07
C PHE A 70 -6.30 15.82 -10.43
N ARG A 71 -5.98 14.54 -10.28
CA ARG A 71 -6.90 13.44 -10.59
C ARG A 71 -7.11 12.58 -9.35
N ASP A 72 -8.36 12.33 -9.00
CA ASP A 72 -8.71 11.38 -7.96
C ASP A 72 -8.18 9.98 -8.32
N ILE A 73 -7.46 9.37 -7.37
CA ILE A 73 -6.87 8.03 -7.45
C ILE A 73 -7.16 7.17 -6.21
N GLY A 74 -7.86 7.69 -5.21
CA GLY A 74 -8.35 6.91 -4.06
C GLY A 74 -9.36 7.71 -3.25
N ARG A 75 -10.44 7.08 -2.77
CA ARG A 75 -11.32 7.66 -1.76
C ARG A 75 -11.63 6.61 -0.71
N GLY A 76 -11.56 7.00 0.56
CA GLY A 76 -11.95 6.19 1.71
C GLY A 76 -12.50 7.09 2.81
N SER A 77 -12.90 6.48 3.93
CA SER A 77 -13.53 7.17 5.07
C SER A 77 -12.68 8.33 5.61
N CYS A 78 -11.36 8.19 5.56
CA CYS A 78 -10.45 9.15 6.18
C CYS A 78 -9.85 10.16 5.20
N GLY A 79 -10.17 10.07 3.91
CA GLY A 79 -9.74 11.06 2.93
C GLY A 79 -9.74 10.59 1.48
N SER A 80 -9.35 11.51 0.60
CA SER A 80 -9.18 11.29 -0.83
C SER A 80 -7.72 11.49 -1.23
N ILE A 81 -7.25 10.67 -2.17
CA ILE A 81 -5.90 10.69 -2.72
C ILE A 81 -5.96 11.23 -4.14
N PHE A 82 -5.13 12.22 -4.43
CA PHE A 82 -5.06 12.86 -5.74
C PHE A 82 -3.68 12.69 -6.35
N GLU A 83 -3.62 12.18 -7.58
CA GLU A 83 -2.42 12.23 -8.42
C GLU A 83 -2.11 13.68 -8.79
N ILE A 84 -0.83 14.05 -8.71
CA ILE A 84 -0.29 15.24 -9.36
C ILE A 84 0.30 14.80 -10.71
N PRO A 85 -0.39 15.02 -11.84
CA PRO A 85 0.05 14.43 -13.11
C PRO A 85 1.43 14.94 -13.53
N GLY A 86 2.27 14.03 -14.05
CA GLY A 86 3.65 14.31 -14.42
C GLY A 86 4.68 14.26 -13.29
N THR A 87 4.25 13.91 -12.08
CA THR A 87 5.14 13.73 -10.92
C THR A 87 4.99 12.33 -10.31
N SER A 88 5.96 11.94 -9.48
CA SER A 88 5.89 10.74 -8.63
C SER A 88 5.18 11.00 -7.30
N TYR A 89 4.45 12.12 -7.17
CA TYR A 89 3.75 12.51 -5.95
C TYR A 89 2.23 12.36 -6.07
N ALA A 90 1.61 12.20 -4.90
CA ALA A 90 0.18 12.35 -4.69
C ALA A 90 -0.08 13.39 -3.60
N ILE A 91 -1.34 13.74 -3.40
CA ILE A 91 -1.84 14.54 -2.27
C ILE A 91 -2.90 13.72 -1.55
N LYS A 92 -2.73 13.47 -0.26
CA LYS A 92 -3.81 12.99 0.61
C LYS A 92 -4.51 14.20 1.20
N ARG A 93 -5.84 14.21 1.11
CA ARG A 93 -6.72 15.30 1.59
C ARG A 93 -7.82 14.69 2.45
N GLY A 94 -8.10 15.28 3.60
CA GLY A 94 -9.22 14.85 4.45
C GLY A 94 -9.79 15.99 5.28
N SER A 95 -11.08 15.87 5.63
CA SER A 95 -11.82 16.87 6.40
C SER A 95 -11.39 16.91 7.87
N ASN A 96 -11.05 15.75 8.45
CA ASN A 96 -10.56 15.68 9.83
C ASN A 96 -9.07 16.04 9.91
N VAL A 97 -8.77 17.25 10.37
CA VAL A 97 -7.41 17.78 10.47
C VAL A 97 -6.53 16.95 11.40
N SER A 98 -7.05 16.50 12.54
CA SER A 98 -6.31 15.71 13.52
C SER A 98 -5.94 14.33 12.96
N SER A 99 -6.88 13.65 12.29
CA SER A 99 -6.61 12.35 11.67
C SER A 99 -5.59 12.46 10.53
N ILE A 100 -5.70 13.48 9.67
CA ILE A 100 -4.73 13.70 8.58
C ILE A 100 -3.35 14.10 9.13
N TRP A 101 -3.29 14.82 10.24
CA TRP A 101 -2.03 15.11 10.92
C TRP A 101 -1.41 13.87 11.56
N ASN A 102 -2.21 13.00 12.18
CA ASN A 102 -1.74 11.71 12.69
C ASN A 102 -1.14 10.87 11.55
N ASP A 103 -1.89 10.70 10.46
CA ASP A 103 -1.44 9.93 9.30
C ASP A 103 -0.15 10.50 8.69
N PHE A 104 -0.04 11.82 8.55
CA PHE A 104 1.19 12.48 8.11
C PHE A 104 2.40 12.09 8.99
N ASN A 105 2.22 12.05 10.31
CA ASN A 105 3.29 11.71 11.24
C ASN A 105 3.61 10.21 11.22
N LEU A 106 2.61 9.34 11.23
CA LEU A 106 2.81 7.89 11.24
C LEU A 106 3.37 7.37 9.91
N THR A 107 2.94 7.93 8.78
CA THR A 107 3.55 7.69 7.47
C THR A 107 5.05 8.03 7.48
N ASN A 108 5.42 9.19 8.04
CA ASN A 108 6.82 9.58 8.16
C ASN A 108 7.61 8.71 9.14
N LEU A 109 6.99 8.28 10.24
CA LEU A 109 7.59 7.39 11.22
C LEU A 109 7.85 6.00 10.62
N ALA A 110 6.89 5.46 9.88
CA ALA A 110 7.01 4.22 9.13
C ALA A 110 8.12 4.32 8.06
N TYR A 111 8.12 5.38 7.24
CA TYR A 111 9.18 5.64 6.26
C TYR A 111 10.58 5.66 6.89
N ASN A 112 10.78 6.47 7.94
CA ASN A 112 12.07 6.58 8.60
C ASN A 112 12.54 5.26 9.20
N SER A 113 11.60 4.49 9.76
CA SER A 113 11.87 3.17 10.35
C SER A 113 12.27 2.15 9.30
N TYR A 114 11.55 2.14 8.17
CA TYR A 114 11.90 1.36 6.98
C TYR A 114 13.31 1.69 6.47
N ILE A 115 13.64 2.98 6.29
CA ILE A 115 14.96 3.42 5.81
C ILE A 115 16.08 2.94 6.74
N LYS A 116 15.90 3.07 8.07
CA LYS A 116 16.87 2.57 9.05
C LYS A 116 17.09 1.06 8.94
N CYS A 117 16.04 0.30 8.64
CA CYS A 117 16.06 -1.16 8.61
C CYS A 117 16.56 -1.75 7.28
N LEU A 118 16.66 -0.96 6.20
CA LEU A 118 17.11 -1.40 4.87
C LEU A 118 18.37 -2.25 4.86
N PHE A 119 19.32 -1.93 5.74
CA PHE A 119 20.60 -2.63 5.83
C PHE A 119 20.67 -3.61 7.00
N LEU A 120 19.78 -3.48 8.00
CA LEU A 120 19.79 -4.32 9.19
C LEU A 120 19.50 -5.78 8.87
N PHE A 121 18.63 -6.03 7.89
CA PHE A 121 18.18 -7.38 7.56
C PHE A 121 19.01 -8.10 6.51
N ARG A 122 19.94 -7.41 5.82
CA ARG A 122 20.66 -7.97 4.66
C ARG A 122 21.44 -9.24 4.96
N ALA A 123 22.00 -9.36 6.15
CA ALA A 123 22.80 -10.52 6.53
C ALA A 123 21.93 -11.76 6.81
N ASP A 124 20.77 -11.54 7.42
CA ASP A 124 19.85 -12.61 7.84
C ASP A 124 18.83 -12.99 6.77
N PHE A 125 18.49 -12.05 5.88
CA PHE A 125 17.51 -12.19 4.82
C PHE A 125 18.11 -11.78 3.47
N PRO A 126 19.09 -12.54 2.96
CA PRO A 126 19.68 -12.26 1.65
C PRO A 126 18.62 -12.38 0.56
N ASN A 127 18.65 -11.47 -0.42
CA ASN A 127 17.71 -11.42 -1.56
C ASN A 127 16.23 -11.16 -1.18
N ARG A 128 15.96 -10.63 0.02
CA ARG A 128 14.64 -10.11 0.38
C ARG A 128 14.62 -8.59 0.28
N GLU A 129 13.50 -8.08 -0.21
CA GLU A 129 13.21 -6.66 -0.22
C GLU A 129 12.38 -6.30 1.01
N ILE A 130 12.63 -5.10 1.53
CA ILE A 130 11.84 -4.62 2.65
C ILE A 130 10.65 -3.85 2.06
N PRO A 131 9.40 -4.14 2.49
CA PRO A 131 8.25 -3.37 2.06
C PRO A 131 8.49 -1.88 2.30
N ARG A 132 8.17 -1.08 1.29
CA ARG A 132 8.35 0.37 1.36
C ARG A 132 7.22 1.01 2.13
N SER A 133 7.49 2.18 2.70
CA SER A 133 6.44 3.10 3.13
C SER A 133 6.57 4.40 2.33
N PRO A 134 5.48 5.07 1.94
CA PRO A 134 5.55 6.39 1.29
C PRO A 134 6.21 7.45 2.20
N LEU A 135 6.96 8.39 1.64
CA LEU A 135 7.39 9.57 2.40
C LEU A 135 6.34 10.68 2.33
N ALA A 136 5.84 11.14 3.47
CA ALA A 136 4.91 12.27 3.56
C ALA A 136 5.67 13.61 3.69
N ARG A 137 5.20 14.65 2.99
CA ARG A 137 5.83 15.97 2.89
C ARG A 137 4.78 17.06 2.85
N PHE A 138 5.18 18.28 3.22
CA PHE A 138 4.39 19.50 2.99
C PHE A 138 2.94 19.39 3.48
N PHE A 139 2.75 19.19 4.79
CA PHE A 139 1.42 19.29 5.40
C PHE A 139 0.89 20.72 5.29
N ASN A 140 -0.40 20.83 4.96
CA ASN A 140 -1.14 22.08 4.81
C ASN A 140 -2.47 21.94 5.55
N SER A 141 -2.72 22.83 6.51
CA SER A 141 -4.03 22.94 7.17
C SER A 141 -5.04 23.66 6.27
N PRO A 142 -6.35 23.66 6.61
CA PRO A 142 -7.36 24.43 5.87
C PRO A 142 -7.04 25.93 5.75
N GLU A 143 -6.29 26.50 6.70
CA GLU A 143 -5.92 27.92 6.76
C GLU A 143 -4.67 28.26 5.95
N SER A 144 -3.98 27.25 5.41
CA SER A 144 -2.72 27.45 4.67
C SER A 144 -2.94 28.29 3.40
N PRO A 145 -2.07 29.28 3.09
CA PRO A 145 -2.11 30.02 1.83
C PRO A 145 -1.82 29.14 0.61
N TRP A 146 -1.33 27.91 0.83
CA TRP A 146 -1.20 26.90 -0.21
C TRP A 146 -2.51 26.67 -0.98
N TRP A 147 -3.66 26.72 -0.30
CA TRP A 147 -4.97 26.56 -0.93
C TRP A 147 -5.27 27.64 -1.96
N ASP A 148 -4.83 28.87 -1.75
CA ASP A 148 -5.12 29.98 -2.67
C ASP A 148 -4.47 29.76 -4.05
N THR A 149 -3.35 29.01 -4.07
CA THR A 149 -2.68 28.61 -5.32
C THR A 149 -3.19 27.27 -5.85
N ASN A 150 -3.55 26.32 -4.97
CA ASN A 150 -3.74 24.93 -5.37
C ASN A 150 -5.20 24.50 -5.53
N ILE A 151 -6.16 25.22 -4.94
CA ILE A 151 -7.57 24.80 -4.90
C ILE A 151 -8.19 24.63 -6.30
N SER A 152 -7.77 25.45 -7.26
CA SER A 152 -8.28 25.40 -8.64
C SER A 152 -7.87 24.14 -9.40
N TYR A 153 -6.77 23.48 -9.00
CA TYR A 153 -6.33 22.23 -9.63
C TYR A 153 -7.14 21.02 -9.16
N PHE A 154 -7.83 21.10 -8.01
CA PHE A 154 -8.70 20.01 -7.58
C PHE A 154 -9.93 19.88 -8.49
N PRO A 155 -10.46 18.65 -8.67
CA PRO A 155 -11.78 18.44 -9.27
C PRO A 155 -12.84 19.31 -8.60
N GLU A 156 -13.86 19.73 -9.34
CA GLU A 156 -14.85 20.71 -8.88
C GLU A 156 -15.47 20.36 -7.51
N GLY A 157 -15.85 19.09 -7.31
CA GLY A 157 -16.42 18.60 -6.05
C GLY A 157 -15.44 18.58 -4.86
N ASP A 158 -14.13 18.74 -5.10
CA ASP A 158 -13.09 18.70 -4.07
C ASP A 158 -12.48 20.08 -3.77
N ARG A 159 -13.05 21.16 -4.34
CA ARG A 159 -12.57 22.54 -4.17
C ARG A 159 -12.99 23.16 -2.83
N THR A 160 -12.84 22.41 -1.74
CA THR A 160 -13.04 22.89 -0.38
C THR A 160 -11.74 22.77 0.41
N LYS A 161 -11.40 23.82 1.17
CA LYS A 161 -10.19 23.83 1.99
C LYS A 161 -10.30 22.76 3.08
N ALA A 162 -9.23 22.00 3.27
CA ALA A 162 -9.17 20.85 4.17
C ALA A 162 -7.72 20.66 4.65
N ALA A 163 -7.46 19.65 5.49
CA ALA A 163 -6.10 19.21 5.71
C ALA A 163 -5.60 18.43 4.50
N ALA A 164 -4.37 18.69 4.07
CA ALA A 164 -3.75 17.99 2.96
C ALA A 164 -2.24 17.87 3.13
N PHE A 165 -1.66 16.78 2.64
CA PHE A 165 -0.20 16.63 2.55
C PHE A 165 0.21 15.91 1.28
N TYR A 166 1.43 16.17 0.84
CA TYR A 166 2.04 15.49 -0.30
C TYR A 166 2.65 14.17 0.16
N LEU A 167 2.61 13.15 -0.68
CA LEU A 167 3.29 11.90 -0.40
C LEU A 167 3.86 11.26 -1.66
N ASP A 168 4.84 10.38 -1.48
CA ASP A 168 5.29 9.50 -2.57
C ASP A 168 4.08 8.71 -3.09
N ARG A 169 3.87 8.72 -4.40
CA ARG A 169 2.80 7.97 -5.02
C ARG A 169 3.24 6.55 -5.31
N ILE A 170 2.48 5.60 -4.82
CA ILE A 170 2.54 4.21 -5.27
C ILE A 170 1.88 4.18 -6.65
N LEU A 171 2.67 3.92 -7.69
CA LEU A 171 2.15 3.89 -9.05
C LEU A 171 1.39 2.58 -9.27
N PRO A 172 0.29 2.61 -10.05
CA PRO A 172 -0.48 1.41 -10.30
C PRO A 172 0.35 0.36 -11.04
N VAL A 173 -0.10 -0.90 -10.96
CA VAL A 173 0.48 -1.99 -11.74
C VAL A 173 0.36 -1.71 -13.24
N THR A 174 1.15 -2.42 -14.06
CA THR A 174 1.23 -2.11 -15.48
C THR A 174 -0.05 -2.47 -16.22
N LYS A 175 -0.19 -1.94 -17.44
CA LYS A 175 -1.37 -2.20 -18.27
C LYS A 175 -1.50 -3.71 -18.53
N GLU A 176 -0.37 -4.35 -18.81
CA GLU A 176 -0.25 -5.77 -19.13
C GLU A 176 -0.65 -6.62 -17.93
N MET A 177 -0.25 -6.22 -16.72
CA MET A 177 -0.71 -6.90 -15.51
C MET A 177 -2.23 -6.76 -15.35
N ARG A 178 -2.81 -5.57 -15.53
CA ARG A 178 -4.27 -5.40 -15.46
C ARG A 178 -5.01 -6.23 -16.49
N GLU A 179 -4.54 -6.25 -17.73
CA GLU A 179 -5.11 -7.10 -18.79
C GLU A 179 -5.04 -8.57 -18.40
N ALA A 180 -3.93 -9.03 -17.83
CA ALA A 180 -3.79 -10.39 -17.37
C ALA A 180 -4.66 -10.72 -16.14
N ILE A 181 -4.84 -9.78 -15.20
CA ILE A 181 -5.79 -9.92 -14.07
C ILE A 181 -7.21 -10.12 -14.62
N VAL A 182 -7.64 -9.26 -15.54
CA VAL A 182 -8.98 -9.33 -16.15
C VAL A 182 -9.18 -10.65 -16.89
N GLN A 183 -8.18 -11.09 -17.68
CA GLN A 183 -8.28 -12.35 -18.41
C GLN A 183 -8.29 -13.59 -17.51
N THR A 184 -7.73 -13.50 -16.30
CA THR A 184 -7.62 -14.64 -15.37
C THR A 184 -8.81 -14.73 -14.41
N TYR A 185 -9.29 -13.59 -13.91
CA TYR A 185 -10.21 -13.56 -12.77
C TYR A 185 -11.58 -12.94 -13.06
N PHE A 186 -11.77 -12.28 -14.20
CA PHE A 186 -13.06 -11.73 -14.60
C PHE A 186 -13.76 -12.63 -15.60
N SER A 187 -15.07 -12.43 -15.73
CA SER A 187 -15.91 -13.11 -16.72
C SER A 187 -15.29 -13.01 -18.12
N PRO A 188 -15.19 -14.13 -18.85
CA PRO A 188 -14.43 -14.19 -20.10
C PRO A 188 -15.16 -13.54 -21.28
N ASP A 189 -16.38 -13.04 -21.08
CA ASP A 189 -17.13 -12.37 -22.12
C ASP A 189 -16.47 -11.02 -22.48
N GLN A 190 -16.47 -10.72 -23.78
CA GLN A 190 -15.77 -9.56 -24.31
C GLN A 190 -16.34 -8.23 -23.78
N SER A 191 -17.63 -8.19 -23.44
CA SER A 191 -18.29 -6.98 -22.95
C SER A 191 -17.75 -6.63 -21.56
N THR A 192 -17.73 -7.58 -20.63
CA THR A 192 -17.18 -7.40 -19.28
C THR A 192 -15.73 -6.97 -19.34
N GLN A 193 -14.88 -7.69 -20.08
CA GLN A 193 -13.46 -7.35 -20.18
C GLN A 193 -13.24 -5.94 -20.73
N GLN A 194 -14.01 -5.52 -21.74
CA GLN A 194 -13.92 -4.18 -22.31
C GLN A 194 -14.42 -3.09 -21.35
N GLN A 195 -15.49 -3.34 -20.60
CA GLN A 195 -16.02 -2.40 -19.61
C GLN A 195 -15.00 -2.18 -18.48
N VAL A 196 -14.45 -3.27 -17.93
CA VAL A 196 -13.48 -3.22 -16.83
C VAL A 196 -12.18 -2.53 -17.27
N LEU A 197 -11.62 -2.88 -18.43
CA LEU A 197 -10.39 -2.26 -18.93
C LEU A 197 -10.60 -0.82 -19.46
N GLY A 198 -11.83 -0.51 -19.89
CA GLY A 198 -12.23 0.81 -20.36
C GLY A 198 -12.43 1.83 -19.24
N ASN A 199 -12.80 1.36 -18.04
CA ASN A 199 -13.00 2.21 -16.88
C ASN A 199 -11.69 2.92 -16.48
N ILE A 200 -11.73 4.25 -16.37
CA ILE A 200 -10.54 5.05 -16.05
C ILE A 200 -10.04 4.82 -14.62
N ASN A 201 -10.93 4.54 -13.67
CA ASN A 201 -10.58 4.32 -12.25
C ASN A 201 -9.79 3.01 -12.08
N ASN A 202 -10.11 2.02 -12.91
CA ASN A 202 -9.40 0.74 -12.95
C ASN A 202 -7.93 0.88 -13.41
N LYS A 203 -7.53 2.07 -13.92
CA LYS A 203 -6.12 2.37 -14.19
C LYS A 203 -5.29 2.66 -12.94
N ASP A 204 -5.92 2.84 -11.78
CA ASP A 204 -5.29 3.01 -10.47
C ASP A 204 -5.20 1.70 -9.66
N CYS A 205 -5.11 0.57 -10.37
CA CYS A 205 -4.97 -0.75 -9.75
C CYS A 205 -3.69 -0.87 -8.92
N LEU A 206 -3.87 -1.06 -7.62
CA LEU A 206 -2.91 -1.63 -6.67
C LEU A 206 -3.41 -3.02 -6.30
N VAL A 207 -2.51 -3.97 -6.10
CA VAL A 207 -2.89 -5.35 -5.75
C VAL A 207 -2.73 -5.53 -4.24
N ARG A 208 -3.84 -5.68 -3.51
CA ARG A 208 -3.83 -5.92 -2.05
C ARG A 208 -3.56 -7.39 -1.77
N LEU A 209 -2.65 -7.69 -0.86
CA LEU A 209 -2.30 -9.07 -0.52
C LEU A 209 -3.18 -9.56 0.62
N TYR A 210 -3.98 -10.60 0.39
CA TYR A 210 -4.84 -11.21 1.41
C TYR A 210 -4.41 -12.65 1.67
N PHE A 211 -3.38 -12.84 2.50
CA PHE A 211 -2.83 -14.17 2.78
C PHE A 211 -3.45 -14.87 3.98
N GLY A 212 -4.32 -14.17 4.70
CA GLY A 212 -5.10 -14.72 5.81
C GLY A 212 -6.36 -15.46 5.38
N GLN A 213 -6.75 -15.36 4.11
CA GLN A 213 -7.99 -15.92 3.59
C GLN A 213 -7.83 -16.40 2.15
N ASN A 214 -8.62 -17.41 1.78
CA ASN A 214 -8.84 -17.77 0.38
C ASN A 214 -9.96 -16.90 -0.22
N ALA A 215 -10.03 -16.83 -1.55
CA ALA A 215 -11.07 -16.06 -2.22
C ALA A 215 -12.49 -16.49 -1.76
N PRO A 216 -13.38 -15.53 -1.42
CA PRO A 216 -14.77 -15.82 -1.16
C PRO A 216 -15.43 -16.21 -2.50
N ALA A 217 -15.81 -17.48 -2.62
CA ALA A 217 -16.34 -18.13 -3.82
C ALA A 217 -15.34 -18.39 -4.97
N SER A 218 -15.67 -19.41 -5.77
CA SER A 218 -14.96 -19.73 -7.03
C SER A 218 -15.45 -18.91 -8.23
N GLU A 219 -16.34 -17.94 -8.00
CA GLU A 219 -16.94 -17.14 -9.07
C GLU A 219 -15.94 -16.14 -9.64
N LEU A 220 -16.10 -15.84 -10.92
CA LEU A 220 -15.31 -14.83 -11.60
C LEU A 220 -15.94 -13.46 -11.32
N TYR A 221 -15.09 -12.44 -11.19
CA TYR A 221 -15.54 -11.05 -11.10
C TYR A 221 -16.31 -10.64 -12.36
N ASP A 222 -17.20 -9.67 -12.25
CA ASP A 222 -17.97 -9.13 -13.36
C ASP A 222 -17.66 -7.64 -13.63
N SER A 223 -18.49 -6.96 -14.42
CA SER A 223 -18.24 -5.57 -14.78
C SER A 223 -18.58 -4.55 -13.69
N SER A 224 -19.26 -4.97 -12.62
CA SER A 224 -19.49 -4.17 -11.42
C SER A 224 -18.27 -4.13 -10.49
N ASP A 225 -17.39 -5.12 -10.59
CA ASP A 225 -16.16 -5.20 -9.82
C ASP A 225 -15.06 -4.24 -10.30
N THR A 226 -14.25 -3.77 -9.35
CA THR A 226 -13.18 -2.79 -9.59
C THR A 226 -11.80 -3.44 -9.58
N LEU A 227 -10.90 -2.91 -10.42
CA LEU A 227 -9.46 -3.23 -10.33
C LEU A 227 -8.74 -2.33 -9.33
N ARG A 228 -9.35 -1.26 -8.85
CA ARG A 228 -8.76 -0.45 -7.79
C ARG A 228 -8.67 -1.32 -6.53
N ASN A 229 -7.50 -1.39 -5.92
CA ASN A 229 -7.27 -2.22 -4.73
C ASN A 229 -7.64 -3.71 -4.94
N PHE A 230 -7.29 -4.25 -6.11
CA PHE A 230 -7.63 -5.61 -6.50
C PHE A 230 -7.12 -6.63 -5.46
N PRO A 231 -7.99 -7.48 -4.89
CA PRO A 231 -7.62 -8.42 -3.85
C PRO A 231 -6.93 -9.65 -4.43
N LEU A 232 -5.72 -9.94 -3.97
CA LEU A 232 -4.97 -11.16 -4.28
C LEU A 232 -4.97 -12.08 -3.07
N TYR A 233 -5.94 -13.00 -3.06
CA TYR A 233 -6.10 -14.03 -2.04
C TYR A 233 -5.02 -15.11 -2.09
N LEU A 234 -4.86 -15.82 -0.98
CA LEU A 234 -3.85 -16.86 -0.79
C LEU A 234 -3.89 -17.92 -1.89
N ASP A 235 -5.05 -18.55 -2.10
CA ASP A 235 -5.24 -19.62 -3.08
C ASP A 235 -4.93 -19.16 -4.50
N ARG A 236 -5.29 -17.92 -4.85
CA ARG A 236 -5.01 -17.33 -6.17
C ARG A 236 -3.51 -17.06 -6.36
N ALA A 237 -2.83 -16.55 -5.34
CA ALA A 237 -1.39 -16.37 -5.36
C ALA A 237 -0.64 -17.71 -5.51
N GLN A 238 -1.12 -18.76 -4.85
CA GLN A 238 -0.60 -20.13 -5.00
C GLN A 238 -0.88 -20.72 -6.39
N GLN A 239 -2.07 -20.52 -6.95
CA GLN A 239 -2.43 -20.93 -8.32
C GLN A 239 -1.50 -20.30 -9.37
N LEU A 240 -1.18 -19.01 -9.19
CA LEU A 240 -0.20 -18.29 -10.01
C LEU A 240 1.26 -18.73 -9.78
N LYS A 241 1.51 -19.60 -8.78
CA LYS A 241 2.84 -20.08 -8.39
C LYS A 241 3.80 -18.92 -8.11
N LEU A 242 3.31 -17.91 -7.37
CA LEU A 242 4.15 -16.85 -6.85
C LEU A 242 5.13 -17.42 -5.81
N ASP A 243 6.22 -16.69 -5.57
CA ASP A 243 7.17 -17.02 -4.50
C ASP A 243 6.54 -16.64 -3.15
N MET A 244 5.66 -17.52 -2.66
CA MET A 244 4.87 -17.30 -1.45
C MET A 244 5.76 -17.16 -0.21
N ASP A 245 6.83 -17.95 -0.12
CA ASP A 245 7.79 -17.84 0.97
C ASP A 245 8.43 -16.46 0.98
N ARG A 246 8.88 -15.96 -0.17
CA ARG A 246 9.42 -14.60 -0.27
C ARG A 246 8.41 -13.56 0.16
N LEU A 247 7.18 -13.58 -0.36
CA LEU A 247 6.18 -12.57 -0.04
C LEU A 247 5.81 -12.58 1.45
N ALA A 248 5.68 -13.76 2.06
CA ALA A 248 5.44 -13.89 3.49
C ALA A 248 6.62 -13.39 4.34
N GLU A 249 7.87 -13.68 3.95
CA GLU A 249 9.05 -13.15 4.65
C GLU A 249 9.13 -11.62 4.53
N GLU A 250 8.93 -11.05 3.34
CA GLU A 250 8.95 -9.59 3.12
C GLU A 250 7.85 -8.90 3.94
N MET A 251 6.62 -9.43 3.92
CA MET A 251 5.50 -8.94 4.75
C MET A 251 5.81 -9.01 6.24
N ALA A 252 6.37 -10.12 6.72
CA ALA A 252 6.79 -10.29 8.11
C ALA A 252 7.84 -9.27 8.54
N LEU A 253 8.81 -8.96 7.67
CA LEU A 253 9.82 -7.94 7.92
C LEU A 253 9.21 -6.53 7.98
N GLY A 254 8.27 -6.22 7.09
CA GLY A 254 7.50 -4.98 7.13
C GLY A 254 6.76 -4.81 8.45
N LEU A 255 5.99 -5.82 8.86
CA LEU A 255 5.26 -5.80 10.14
C LEU A 255 6.20 -5.67 11.35
N ALA A 256 7.34 -6.37 11.34
CA ALA A 256 8.33 -6.26 12.40
C ALA A 256 8.94 -4.84 12.50
N ILE A 257 9.15 -4.16 11.37
CA ILE A 257 9.57 -2.75 11.35
C ILE A 257 8.51 -1.87 11.98
N LEU A 258 7.25 -2.03 11.58
CA LEU A 258 6.15 -1.22 12.11
C LEU A 258 5.98 -1.41 13.62
N HIS A 259 5.94 -2.66 14.10
CA HIS A 259 5.80 -2.95 15.53
C HIS A 259 7.03 -2.49 16.33
N TRP A 260 8.26 -2.82 15.90
CA TRP A 260 9.40 -2.74 16.83
C TRP A 260 10.36 -1.60 16.56
N GLU A 261 10.46 -1.13 15.31
CA GLU A 261 11.26 0.06 15.01
C GLU A 261 10.41 1.32 15.07
N ALA A 262 9.26 1.33 14.39
CA ALA A 262 8.33 2.45 14.32
C ALA A 262 7.43 2.55 15.55
N GLN A 263 7.17 1.44 16.24
CA GLN A 263 6.26 1.37 17.38
C GLN A 263 4.84 1.82 17.00
N ILE A 264 4.34 1.29 15.89
CA ILE A 264 2.99 1.51 15.38
C ILE A 264 2.19 0.23 15.61
N ASP A 265 0.94 0.35 16.06
CA ASP A 265 0.06 -0.81 16.29
C ASP A 265 -0.41 -1.53 15.04
N THR A 266 -0.40 -0.84 13.91
CA THR A 266 -0.77 -1.30 12.56
C THR A 266 -2.26 -1.50 12.34
N GLN A 267 -3.11 -0.84 13.13
CA GLN A 267 -4.54 -0.81 12.85
C GLN A 267 -4.80 -0.21 11.45
N ASP A 268 -5.50 -0.97 10.62
CA ASP A 268 -5.87 -0.66 9.22
C ASP A 268 -4.71 -0.49 8.24
N VAL A 269 -3.48 -0.85 8.63
CA VAL A 269 -2.32 -0.76 7.71
C VAL A 269 -2.43 -1.83 6.62
N GLU A 270 -2.39 -1.39 5.37
CA GLU A 270 -2.53 -2.24 4.20
C GLU A 270 -1.16 -2.66 3.62
N PHE A 271 -1.11 -3.89 3.10
CA PHE A 271 0.03 -4.41 2.33
C PHE A 271 -0.35 -4.59 0.86
N VAL A 272 0.31 -3.84 -0.03
CA VAL A 272 -0.03 -3.82 -1.45
C VAL A 272 1.18 -4.01 -2.35
N ILE A 273 0.97 -4.59 -3.52
CA ILE A 273 1.91 -4.56 -4.63
C ILE A 273 1.55 -3.39 -5.56
N GLY A 274 2.54 -2.55 -5.81
CA GLY A 274 2.47 -1.46 -6.76
C GLY A 274 3.79 -1.28 -7.48
N THR A 275 3.92 -0.20 -8.21
CA THR A 275 5.15 0.13 -8.93
C THR A 275 5.73 1.47 -8.50
N SER A 276 7.02 1.69 -8.77
CA SER A 276 7.68 2.97 -8.53
C SER A 276 8.74 3.26 -9.57
N THR A 277 8.91 4.54 -9.89
CA THR A 277 10.03 5.06 -10.69
C THR A 277 11.21 5.48 -9.83
N THR A 278 10.99 5.64 -8.52
CA THR A 278 11.95 6.28 -7.63
C THR A 278 12.77 5.21 -6.90
N PRO A 279 14.11 5.20 -7.03
CA PRO A 279 14.94 4.26 -6.30
C PRO A 279 14.88 4.55 -4.79
N VAL A 280 14.98 3.50 -3.97
CA VAL A 280 14.97 3.59 -2.49
C VAL A 280 16.02 4.60 -1.99
N LEU A 281 17.21 4.51 -2.55
CA LEU A 281 18.35 5.33 -2.22
C LEU A 281 18.70 6.17 -3.43
N SER A 282 19.14 7.40 -3.19
CA SER A 282 19.60 8.27 -4.25
C SER A 282 20.74 7.62 -5.05
N SER A 283 20.70 7.80 -6.37
CA SER A 283 21.76 7.33 -7.25
C SER A 283 23.07 8.08 -6.95
N TYR A 284 24.14 7.32 -6.71
CA TYR A 284 25.50 7.84 -6.62
C TYR A 284 26.27 7.43 -7.87
N HIS A 285 26.84 8.40 -8.57
CA HIS A 285 27.65 8.17 -9.77
C HIS A 285 29.14 8.29 -9.40
N PRO A 286 29.83 7.18 -9.05
CA PRO A 286 31.23 7.22 -8.60
C PRO A 286 32.18 7.80 -9.66
N ASP A 287 31.88 7.58 -10.94
CA ASP A 287 32.63 8.09 -12.09
C ASP A 287 32.06 9.40 -12.67
N ASN A 288 31.36 10.22 -11.86
CA ASN A 288 30.77 11.49 -12.32
C ASN A 288 31.77 12.47 -12.96
N ARG A 289 33.07 12.33 -12.70
CA ARG A 289 34.13 13.12 -13.34
C ARG A 289 34.53 12.62 -14.72
N ARG A 290 34.19 11.38 -15.08
CA ARG A 290 34.56 10.72 -16.33
C ARG A 290 33.38 10.57 -17.30
N MET A 291 32.15 10.73 -16.81
CA MET A 291 30.95 10.67 -17.63
C MET A 291 30.32 12.06 -17.76
N PRO A 292 29.79 12.43 -18.93
CA PRO A 292 28.98 13.64 -19.03
C PRO A 292 27.75 13.52 -18.11
N PRO A 293 27.29 14.62 -17.50
CA PRO A 293 26.06 14.61 -16.72
C PRO A 293 24.88 14.16 -17.60
N PRO A 294 23.90 13.43 -17.04
CA PRO A 294 22.72 13.02 -17.79
C PRO A 294 21.92 14.25 -18.23
N VAL A 295 21.20 14.12 -19.35
CA VAL A 295 20.32 15.20 -19.88
C VAL A 295 19.24 15.57 -18.86
N SER A 296 18.77 14.60 -18.09
CA SER A 296 17.80 14.80 -17.01
C SER A 296 17.91 13.69 -15.97
N THR A 297 17.59 14.03 -14.71
CA THR A 297 17.43 13.07 -13.60
C THR A 297 15.98 12.99 -13.12
N VAL A 298 15.04 13.49 -13.93
CA VAL A 298 13.60 13.35 -13.63
C VAL A 298 13.18 11.89 -13.67
N ASP A 299 12.09 11.55 -12.97
CA ASP A 299 11.55 10.19 -13.01
C ASP A 299 11.23 9.73 -14.44
N ASP A 300 11.68 8.54 -14.77
CA ASP A 300 11.36 7.86 -16.02
C ASP A 300 10.17 6.92 -15.81
N PHE A 301 8.96 7.39 -16.13
CA PHE A 301 7.73 6.59 -16.01
C PHE A 301 7.66 5.38 -16.95
N SER A 302 8.60 5.26 -17.90
CA SER A 302 8.73 4.06 -18.71
C SER A 302 9.43 2.92 -17.96
N GLN A 303 10.29 3.24 -16.98
CA GLN A 303 11.03 2.27 -16.16
C GLN A 303 10.44 2.21 -14.75
N ARG A 304 9.80 1.09 -14.42
CA ARG A 304 9.11 0.92 -13.14
C ARG A 304 9.53 -0.37 -12.46
N GLU A 305 9.77 -0.30 -11.16
CA GLU A 305 10.06 -1.46 -10.32
C GLU A 305 8.81 -1.88 -9.56
N ILE A 306 8.53 -3.18 -9.53
CA ILE A 306 7.44 -3.77 -8.72
C ILE A 306 7.92 -3.99 -7.30
N GLN A 307 7.17 -3.48 -6.33
CA GLN A 307 7.51 -3.58 -4.91
C GLN A 307 6.27 -3.71 -4.03
N MET A 308 6.48 -4.29 -2.86
CA MET A 308 5.52 -4.29 -1.76
C MET A 308 5.59 -2.98 -1.00
N TRP A 309 4.42 -2.46 -0.61
CA TRP A 309 4.24 -1.22 0.12
C TRP A 309 3.35 -1.43 1.34
N MET A 310 3.64 -0.67 2.40
CA MET A 310 2.84 -0.50 3.60
C MET A 310 2.23 0.91 3.55
N LEU A 311 0.91 1.02 3.63
CA LEU A 311 0.18 2.28 3.53
C LEU A 311 -1.06 2.30 4.43
N ASP A 312 -1.74 3.44 4.46
CA ASP A 312 -2.85 3.79 5.37
C ASP A 312 -2.49 3.67 6.85
N PHE A 313 -1.98 4.76 7.41
CA PHE A 313 -1.67 4.87 8.84
C PHE A 313 -2.65 5.80 9.56
N ASP A 314 -3.82 6.02 8.97
CA ASP A 314 -4.84 6.96 9.42
C ASP A 314 -5.56 6.48 10.70
N LYS A 315 -5.81 5.17 10.82
CA LYS A 315 -6.38 4.55 12.04
C LYS A 315 -5.33 3.98 12.99
N ALA A 316 -4.09 3.89 12.54
CA ALA A 316 -2.99 3.41 13.36
C ALA A 316 -2.64 4.41 14.47
N THR A 317 -2.02 3.91 15.54
CA THR A 317 -1.50 4.74 16.61
C THR A 317 -0.08 4.35 17.00
N GLN A 318 0.69 5.33 17.47
CA GLN A 318 1.99 5.08 18.08
C GLN A 318 1.81 4.43 19.46
N VAL A 319 2.73 3.55 19.82
CA VAL A 319 2.79 2.90 21.13
C VAL A 319 4.16 3.11 21.77
N GLU A 320 4.23 3.05 23.09
CA GLU A 320 5.51 3.06 23.79
C GLU A 320 5.87 1.65 24.27
N LEU A 321 7.12 1.20 24.05
CA LEU A 321 7.53 -0.19 24.37
C LEU A 321 7.60 -0.53 25.86
N ASN A 322 7.53 0.48 26.73
CA ASN A 322 7.52 0.37 28.18
C ASN A 322 6.10 0.28 28.76
N GLU A 323 5.06 0.55 27.97
CA GLU A 323 3.67 0.49 28.40
C GLU A 323 3.17 -0.95 28.52
N GLY A 324 2.28 -1.18 29.49
CA GLY A 324 1.56 -2.45 29.58
C GLY A 324 0.58 -2.61 28.42
N GLY A 325 0.34 -3.85 27.98
CA GLY A 325 -0.72 -4.14 27.01
C GLY A 325 -0.34 -4.02 25.53
N ILE A 326 0.91 -3.71 25.18
CA ILE A 326 1.38 -3.63 23.78
C ILE A 326 1.03 -4.89 22.98
N VAL A 327 1.24 -6.07 23.57
CA VAL A 327 0.92 -7.35 22.92
C VAL A 327 -0.57 -7.44 22.57
N GLN A 328 -1.45 -6.99 23.46
CA GLN A 328 -2.89 -6.99 23.19
C GLN A 328 -3.25 -6.00 22.09
N LYS A 329 -2.63 -4.81 22.10
CA LYS A 329 -2.89 -3.77 21.08
C LYS A 329 -2.45 -4.22 19.69
N TYR A 330 -1.24 -4.77 19.57
CA TYR A 330 -0.74 -5.32 18.31
C TYR A 330 -1.57 -6.52 17.86
N PHE A 331 -1.95 -7.39 18.79
CA PHE A 331 -2.80 -8.54 18.49
C PHE A 331 -4.15 -8.11 17.90
N VAL A 332 -4.86 -7.18 18.54
CA VAL A 332 -6.15 -6.66 18.06
C VAL A 332 -6.02 -6.07 16.66
N ALA A 333 -4.96 -5.29 16.41
CA ALA A 333 -4.74 -4.71 15.09
C ALA A 333 -4.51 -5.77 14.01
N VAL A 334 -3.63 -6.76 14.24
CA VAL A 334 -3.31 -7.76 13.20
C VAL A 334 -4.43 -8.77 12.94
N THR A 335 -5.31 -9.03 13.90
CA THR A 335 -6.47 -9.93 13.72
C THR A 335 -7.76 -9.20 13.35
N GLY A 336 -7.86 -7.91 13.64
CA GLY A 336 -9.05 -7.09 13.35
C GLY A 336 -8.98 -6.29 12.05
N ASN A 337 -7.85 -6.31 11.35
CA ASN A 337 -7.74 -5.80 9.99
C ASN A 337 -8.32 -6.80 8.98
N ASP A 338 -8.49 -6.36 7.72
CA ASP A 338 -8.63 -7.28 6.59
C ASP A 338 -7.54 -8.39 6.64
N PRO A 339 -7.77 -9.57 6.05
CA PRO A 339 -6.93 -10.75 6.21
C PRO A 339 -5.61 -10.67 5.41
N TYR A 340 -4.81 -9.63 5.65
CA TYR A 340 -3.54 -9.38 4.97
C TYR A 340 -2.50 -10.46 5.27
N PHE A 341 -2.37 -10.81 6.54
CA PHE A 341 -1.30 -11.67 7.04
C PHE A 341 -1.66 -13.15 6.95
N PRO A 342 -0.69 -14.05 6.71
CA PRO A 342 -0.93 -15.50 6.73
C PRO A 342 -1.68 -15.95 7.99
N HIS A 343 -2.76 -16.71 7.82
CA HIS A 343 -3.53 -17.24 8.94
C HIS A 343 -2.85 -18.49 9.52
N PRO A 344 -2.71 -18.62 10.85
CA PRO A 344 -1.95 -19.73 11.48
C PRO A 344 -2.40 -21.13 11.08
N ARG A 345 -3.67 -21.28 10.70
CA ARG A 345 -4.29 -22.57 10.38
C ARG A 345 -4.67 -22.76 8.92
N LEU A 346 -4.63 -21.73 8.09
CA LEU A 346 -5.05 -21.82 6.69
C LEU A 346 -3.96 -22.48 5.83
N ASP A 347 -2.73 -21.99 5.94
CA ASP A 347 -1.53 -22.62 5.37
C ASP A 347 -0.42 -22.60 6.44
N THR A 348 -0.30 -23.71 7.15
CA THR A 348 0.68 -23.87 8.25
C THR A 348 2.13 -23.71 7.80
N GLY A 349 2.45 -24.05 6.54
CA GLY A 349 3.78 -23.87 5.97
C GLY A 349 4.10 -22.40 5.75
N LEU A 350 3.18 -21.68 5.13
CA LEU A 350 3.30 -20.24 4.92
C LEU A 350 3.34 -19.47 6.24
N TRP A 351 2.49 -19.86 7.20
CA TRP A 351 2.51 -19.30 8.55
C TRP A 351 3.88 -19.48 9.22
N GLU A 352 4.46 -20.68 9.18
CA GLU A 352 5.78 -20.90 9.80
C GLU A 352 6.89 -20.09 9.12
N THR A 353 6.81 -19.90 7.79
CA THR A 353 7.71 -18.98 7.07
C THR A 353 7.57 -17.54 7.58
N PHE A 354 6.33 -17.03 7.62
CA PHE A 354 6.02 -15.69 8.14
C PHE A 354 6.48 -15.52 9.59
N ARG A 355 6.07 -16.43 10.48
CA ARG A 355 6.38 -16.44 11.90
C ARG A 355 7.87 -16.39 12.17
N ARG A 356 8.65 -17.24 11.49
CA ARG A 356 10.11 -17.30 11.66
C ARG A 356 10.76 -15.99 11.25
N ALA A 357 10.36 -15.43 10.11
CA ALA A 357 10.87 -14.16 9.62
C ALA A 357 10.48 -13.00 10.54
N TYR A 358 9.23 -12.96 11.01
CA TYR A 358 8.73 -11.96 11.94
C TYR A 358 9.53 -11.96 13.24
N LEU A 359 9.66 -13.14 13.89
CA LEU A 359 10.40 -13.27 15.14
C LEU A 359 11.88 -12.90 14.97
N ARG A 360 12.51 -13.33 13.87
CA ARG A 360 13.91 -13.04 13.59
C ARG A 360 14.13 -11.55 13.30
N GLY A 361 13.31 -10.94 12.46
CA GLY A 361 13.35 -9.50 12.17
C GLY A 361 13.14 -8.66 13.43
N SER A 362 12.12 -9.00 14.22
CA SER A 362 11.84 -8.37 15.51
C SER A 362 13.04 -8.45 16.46
N GLN A 363 13.67 -9.62 16.55
CA GLN A 363 14.85 -9.82 17.39
C GLN A 363 16.04 -8.97 16.93
N ILE A 364 16.28 -8.84 15.62
CA ILE A 364 17.36 -8.00 15.07
C ILE A 364 17.12 -6.53 15.45
N ILE A 365 15.91 -6.02 15.24
CA ILE A 365 15.54 -4.63 15.57
C ILE A 365 15.74 -4.38 17.07
N LEU A 366 15.09 -5.18 17.93
CA LEU A 366 15.07 -4.94 19.37
C LEU A 366 16.47 -5.07 20.00
N LYS A 367 17.30 -6.01 19.54
CA LYS A 367 18.70 -6.11 19.98
C LYS A 367 19.53 -4.90 19.55
N THR A 368 19.31 -4.39 18.34
CA THR A 368 19.99 -3.19 17.83
C THR A 368 19.61 -1.96 18.65
N LYS A 369 18.34 -1.84 19.06
CA LYS A 369 17.84 -0.79 19.96
C LYS A 369 18.29 -0.96 21.42
N ARG A 370 18.91 -2.09 21.79
CA ARG A 370 19.37 -2.42 23.14
C ARG A 370 18.28 -2.32 24.21
N VAL A 371 17.07 -2.79 23.87
CA VAL A 371 15.95 -2.80 24.80
C VAL A 371 16.13 -3.83 25.92
N ASP A 372 15.35 -3.69 26.99
CA ASP A 372 15.36 -4.63 28.11
C ASP A 372 14.92 -6.04 27.72
N LYS A 373 15.37 -7.02 28.51
CA LYS A 373 15.08 -8.45 28.29
C LYS A 373 13.58 -8.75 28.25
N TYR A 374 12.77 -8.00 28.97
CA TYR A 374 11.30 -8.12 28.91
C TYR A 374 10.77 -7.81 27.51
N VAL A 375 11.20 -6.68 26.92
CA VAL A 375 10.79 -6.24 25.59
C VAL A 375 11.23 -7.24 24.51
N LEU A 376 12.42 -7.83 24.65
CA LEU A 376 12.92 -8.90 23.76
C LEU A 376 11.98 -10.12 23.69
N GLY A 377 11.14 -10.35 24.70
CA GLY A 377 10.19 -11.47 24.74
C GLY A 377 8.80 -11.14 24.17
N LEU A 378 8.48 -9.87 23.89
CA LEU A 378 7.15 -9.47 23.41
C LEU A 378 6.79 -10.04 22.03
N PRO A 379 7.69 -10.10 21.03
CA PRO A 379 7.35 -10.69 19.73
C PRO A 379 6.89 -12.14 19.83
N SER A 380 7.52 -12.95 20.70
CA SER A 380 7.12 -14.33 20.92
C SER A 380 5.76 -14.44 21.60
N LYS A 381 5.44 -13.55 22.56
CA LYS A 381 4.12 -13.51 23.20
C LYS A 381 3.02 -13.12 22.21
N LEU A 382 3.31 -12.19 21.30
CA LEU A 382 2.36 -11.80 20.25
C LEU A 382 2.08 -12.98 19.31
N ILE A 383 3.12 -13.65 18.79
CA ILE A 383 2.95 -14.83 17.93
C ILE A 383 2.17 -15.93 18.64
N GLN A 384 2.51 -16.22 19.90
CA GLN A 384 1.79 -17.25 20.66
C GLN A 384 0.29 -16.92 20.75
N ARG A 385 -0.06 -15.67 21.07
CA ARG A 385 -1.46 -15.23 21.15
C ARG A 385 -2.16 -15.29 19.80
N TRP A 386 -1.45 -14.98 18.73
CA TRP A 386 -1.98 -15.09 17.36
C TRP A 386 -2.25 -16.54 16.96
N GLU A 387 -1.35 -17.46 17.33
CA GLU A 387 -1.54 -18.91 17.11
C GLU A 387 -2.72 -19.47 17.90
N GLU A 388 -2.89 -19.03 19.16
CA GLU A 388 -4.03 -19.36 20.01
C GLU A 388 -5.36 -18.86 19.40
N TRP A 389 -5.38 -17.64 18.85
CA TRP A 389 -6.54 -17.12 18.13
C TRP A 389 -6.85 -17.93 16.87
N GLY A 390 -5.82 -18.30 16.10
CA GLY A 390 -6.01 -19.08 14.88
C GLY A 390 -6.60 -20.46 15.13
N ASP A 391 -6.41 -21.05 16.32
CA ASP A 391 -7.13 -22.26 16.74
C ASP A 391 -8.62 -21.99 16.91
N ILE A 392 -8.97 -20.92 17.61
CA ILE A 392 -10.36 -20.56 17.95
C ILE A 392 -11.14 -20.15 16.68
N SER A 393 -10.56 -19.31 15.84
CA SER A 393 -11.24 -18.78 14.64
C SER A 393 -11.63 -19.85 13.61
N MET A 394 -10.96 -21.01 13.61
CA MET A 394 -11.31 -22.15 12.75
C MET A 394 -12.34 -23.09 13.39
N GLU A 395 -12.51 -23.01 14.72
CA GLU A 395 -13.52 -23.77 15.45
C GLU A 395 -14.89 -23.08 15.40
N ASP A 396 -14.91 -21.76 15.28
CA ASP A 396 -16.09 -20.88 15.33
C ASP A 396 -16.63 -20.44 13.93
N ASP A 397 -16.59 -21.30 12.90
CA ASP A 397 -17.25 -21.04 11.58
C ASP A 397 -18.79 -20.77 11.69
N GLU A 398 -19.36 -20.74 12.90
CA GLU A 398 -20.76 -20.36 13.19
C GLU A 398 -20.93 -19.05 13.99
N ASP A 399 -19.88 -18.43 14.56
CA ASP A 399 -20.00 -17.19 15.36
C ASP A 399 -18.73 -16.33 15.23
N ASP A 400 -18.72 -15.34 14.33
CA ASP A 400 -17.68 -14.30 14.30
C ASP A 400 -17.89 -13.33 15.47
N PRO A 401 -17.01 -13.29 16.51
CA PRO A 401 -17.17 -12.38 17.64
C PRO A 401 -16.93 -10.90 17.26
N PHE A 402 -16.60 -10.61 15.99
CA PHE A 402 -16.38 -9.29 15.44
C PHE A 402 -17.30 -8.96 14.25
N GLU A 403 -18.36 -9.74 14.02
CA GLU A 403 -19.33 -9.48 12.95
C GLU A 403 -19.88 -8.05 13.12
N ARG A 404 -19.46 -7.16 12.22
CA ARG A 404 -19.96 -5.78 12.17
C ARG A 404 -21.32 -5.85 11.50
N ASN A 405 -22.38 -5.65 12.27
CA ASN A 405 -23.69 -5.31 11.71
C ASN A 405 -23.50 -4.13 10.76
N ALA A 406 -23.62 -4.36 9.46
CA ALA A 406 -23.54 -3.35 8.42
C ALA A 406 -24.80 -2.46 8.35
N ASP A 407 -25.72 -2.62 9.31
CA ASP A 407 -27.07 -2.06 9.28
C ASP A 407 -27.35 -1.05 10.42
N GLU A 408 -26.33 -0.48 11.08
CA GLU A 408 -26.51 0.59 12.08
C GLU A 408 -25.74 1.89 11.71
N GLU A 409 -25.72 2.25 10.44
CA GLU A 409 -25.43 3.62 9.99
C GLU A 409 -26.51 4.11 9.02
N ASP A 410 -27.77 4.06 9.44
CA ASP A 410 -28.87 4.85 8.89
C ASP A 410 -29.91 5.03 10.00
N ASP A 411 -30.06 6.28 10.47
CA ASP A 411 -31.21 6.86 11.20
C ASP A 411 -30.72 7.87 12.25
N ASP A 412 -30.36 9.07 11.77
CA ASP A 412 -30.41 10.32 12.55
C ASP A 412 -30.71 11.47 11.56
N GLU A 413 -31.78 11.33 10.77
CA GLU A 413 -32.54 12.46 10.23
C GLU A 413 -33.91 12.46 10.93
N GLU A 414 -33.96 12.95 12.17
CA GLU A 414 -35.22 13.34 12.79
C GLU A 414 -35.62 14.73 12.27
N ASP A 415 -36.60 14.73 11.37
CA ASP A 415 -37.41 15.86 10.96
C ASP A 415 -38.19 16.42 12.17
N GLU A 416 -37.78 17.58 12.68
CA GLU A 416 -38.61 18.40 13.57
C GLU A 416 -39.61 19.24 12.73
N ASP A 417 -40.69 18.59 12.27
CA ASP A 417 -41.91 19.27 11.88
C ASP A 417 -42.89 19.26 13.07
N GLU A 418 -42.86 20.33 13.89
CA GLU A 418 -43.91 20.62 14.88
C GLU A 418 -45.10 21.33 14.19
N ASP A 419 -46.11 20.53 13.84
CA ASP A 419 -47.48 21.00 13.62
C ASP A 419 -48.19 21.19 14.98
N GLU A 420 -48.33 22.44 15.44
CA GLU A 420 -49.42 22.80 16.38
C GLU A 420 -50.64 23.33 15.61
N LEU A 421 -51.68 22.51 15.63
CA LEU A 421 -53.06 22.79 15.21
C LEU A 421 -53.74 23.81 16.16
N SER A 422 -54.45 24.77 15.56
CA SER A 422 -55.93 24.90 15.63
C SER A 422 -56.47 26.33 15.76
N ASP A 423 -57.47 26.57 14.89
CA ASP A 423 -58.67 27.40 15.04
C ASP A 423 -58.55 28.84 15.59
N ASP A 424 -58.98 29.81 14.78
CA ASP A 424 -60.38 30.28 14.81
C ASP A 424 -60.46 31.72 14.27
N THR A 425 -60.92 31.92 13.02
CA THR A 425 -61.55 33.18 12.61
C THR A 425 -62.51 32.95 11.45
N SER A 426 -63.77 32.69 11.78
CA SER A 426 -64.89 33.05 10.93
C SER A 426 -65.44 34.42 11.33
N ASP A 427 -65.36 35.35 10.38
CA ASP A 427 -66.36 36.34 9.95
C ASP A 427 -67.05 37.33 10.91
N ASP A 428 -67.20 38.53 10.32
CA ASP A 428 -68.23 39.56 10.48
C ASP A 428 -67.97 40.82 11.35
N ASP A 429 -68.20 41.94 10.64
CA ASP A 429 -68.36 43.37 11.00
C ASP A 429 -67.12 44.28 11.22
#